data_AF-A0AAV8WH62-F1
#
_entry.id   AF-A0AAV8WH62-F1
#
_cell.length_a   1.000
_cell.length_b   1.000
_cell.length_c   1.000
_cell.angle_alpha   90.00
_cell.angle_beta   90.00
_cell.angle_gamma   90.00
#
_symmetry.space_group_name_H-M   'P 1'
#
loop_
_entity.id
_entity.type
_entity.pdbx_description
1 polymer ?
#
loop_
_entity_poly.entity_id
_entity_poly.type
_entity_poly.pdbx_seq_one_letter_code
_entity_poly.pdbx_strand_id
1 'polypeptide(L)' 'MSEVSPKVAKPQLRGLLHTQIKKNLLLTGISVVVAAVYMRFVFGDQRKRNYAEFYKNYDIDKEFDRMRNKGLFESCEPDE' A
#
# COMPACT_ATOMS: atom_id res chain seq x y z
N MET A 1 -2.41 -39.04 -49.77
CA MET A 1 -3.66 -39.37 -49.06
C MET A 1 -3.73 -38.51 -47.80
N SER A 2 -4.71 -37.61 -47.75
CA SER A 2 -5.30 -36.88 -46.61
C SER A 2 -4.48 -36.66 -45.32
N GLU A 3 -4.15 -35.39 -45.05
CA GLU A 3 -3.89 -34.86 -43.71
C GLU A 3 -5.10 -35.13 -42.80
N VAL A 4 -4.93 -35.95 -41.76
CA VAL A 4 -5.96 -36.16 -40.74
C VAL A 4 -5.82 -35.05 -39.72
N SER A 5 -6.62 -33.99 -39.88
CA SER A 5 -6.78 -32.98 -38.83
C SER A 5 -7.41 -33.65 -37.59
N PRO A 6 -6.78 -33.58 -36.41
CA PRO A 6 -7.31 -34.23 -35.21
C PRO A 6 -8.67 -33.63 -34.86
N LYS A 7 -9.67 -34.49 -34.64
CA LYS A 7 -11.02 -34.05 -34.25
C LYS A 7 -10.95 -33.31 -32.90
N VAL A 8 -11.31 -32.04 -32.91
CA VAL A 8 -11.38 -31.20 -31.71
C VAL A 8 -12.42 -31.79 -30.73
N ALA A 9 -12.00 -32.01 -29.48
CA ALA A 9 -12.89 -32.49 -28.44
C ALA A 9 -13.99 -31.46 -28.15
N LYS A 10 -15.21 -31.93 -27.85
CA LYS A 10 -16.36 -31.04 -27.65
C LYS A 10 -16.11 -30.11 -26.44
N PRO A 11 -16.14 -28.78 -26.63
CA PRO A 11 -15.94 -27.84 -25.54
C PRO A 11 -17.15 -27.83 -24.60
N GLN A 12 -16.97 -27.29 -23.40
CA GLN A 12 -18.08 -27.08 -22.47
C GLN A 12 -18.99 -25.96 -22.97
N LEU A 13 -20.26 -26.28 -23.23
CA LEU A 13 -21.25 -25.32 -23.78
C LEU A 13 -22.27 -24.82 -22.74
N ARG A 14 -22.18 -25.28 -21.48
CA ARG A 14 -23.13 -24.94 -20.40
C ARG A 14 -22.41 -24.63 -19.10
N GLY A 15 -22.98 -23.71 -18.32
CA GLY A 15 -22.44 -23.33 -17.00
C GLY A 15 -21.19 -22.46 -17.03
N LEU A 16 -20.84 -21.89 -18.18
CA LEU A 16 -19.64 -21.07 -18.37
C LEU A 16 -19.60 -19.87 -17.42
N LEU A 17 -20.74 -19.17 -17.27
CA LEU A 17 -20.87 -18.02 -16.38
C LEU A 17 -20.59 -18.39 -14.92
N HIS A 18 -21.16 -19.50 -14.44
CA HIS A 18 -20.98 -19.94 -13.06
C HIS A 18 -19.52 -20.32 -12.77
N THR A 19 -18.85 -21.00 -13.71
CA THR A 19 -17.42 -21.30 -13.62
C THR A 19 -16.57 -20.03 -13.59
N GLN A 20 -16.92 -19.03 -14.39
CA GLN A 20 -16.22 -17.75 -14.43
C GLN A 20 -16.41 -16.95 -13.13
N ILE A 21 -17.63 -16.87 -12.60
CA ILE A 21 -17.92 -16.18 -11.33
C ILE A 21 -17.12 -16.79 -10.19
N LYS A 22 -17.06 -18.13 -10.08
CA LYS A 22 -16.27 -18.81 -9.05
C LYS A 22 -14.78 -18.46 -9.11
N LYS A 23 -14.20 -18.47 -10.32
CA LYS A 23 -12.80 -18.10 -10.54
C LYS A 23 -12.54 -16.64 -10.18
N ASN A 24 -13.41 -15.74 -10.64
CA ASN A 24 -13.28 -14.31 -10.38
C ASN A 24 -13.40 -14.01 -8.88
N LEU A 25 -14.34 -14.65 -8.18
CA LEU A 25 -14.52 -14.46 -6.75
C LEU A 25 -13.27 -14.86 -5.95
N LEU A 26 -12.64 -15.98 -6.32
CA LEU A 26 -11.36 -16.41 -5.75
C LEU A 26 -10.26 -15.39 -5.99
N LEU A 27 -10.13 -14.92 -7.24
CA LEU A 27 -9.11 -13.93 -7.60
C LEU A 27 -9.32 -12.59 -6.89
N THR A 28 -10.58 -12.14 -6.78
CA THR A 28 -10.94 -10.93 -6.03
C THR A 28 -10.65 -11.08 -4.54
N GLY A 29 -10.93 -12.24 -3.95
CA GLY A 29 -10.58 -12.50 -2.54
C GLY A 29 -9.07 -12.34 -2.29
N ILE A 30 -8.26 -12.92 -3.17
CA ILE A 30 -6.79 -12.80 -3.08
C ILE A 30 -6.36 -11.33 -3.27
N SER A 31 -6.89 -10.63 -4.28
CA SER A 31 -6.48 -9.26 -4.56
C SER A 31 -6.82 -8.30 -3.42
N VAL A 32 -7.97 -8.46 -2.78
CA VAL A 32 -8.38 -7.65 -1.62
C VAL A 32 -7.44 -7.88 -0.44
N VAL A 33 -7.08 -9.14 -0.14
CA VAL A 33 -6.16 -9.45 0.96
C VAL A 33 -4.78 -8.84 0.71
N VAL A 34 -4.26 -8.98 -0.52
CA VAL A 34 -2.97 -8.38 -0.90
C VAL A 34 -3.01 -6.86 -0.76
N ALA A 35 -4.07 -6.21 -1.24
CA ALA A 35 -4.22 -4.76 -1.14
C ALA A 35 -4.31 -4.29 0.33
N ALA A 36 -5.05 -5.00 1.17
CA ALA A 36 -5.18 -4.68 2.59
C ALA A 36 -3.84 -4.81 3.34
N VAL A 37 -3.09 -5.89 3.07
CA VAL A 37 -1.76 -6.11 3.61
C VAL A 37 -0.80 -5.00 3.16
N TYR A 38 -0.80 -4.69 1.86
CA TYR A 38 0.02 -3.60 1.31
C TYR A 38 -0.28 -2.27 1.99
N MET A 39 -1.56 -1.89 2.11
CA MET A 39 -1.96 -0.65 2.76
C MET A 39 -1.51 -0.59 4.23
N ARG A 40 -1.67 -1.70 4.97
CA ARG A 40 -1.27 -1.77 6.37
C ARG A 40 0.23 -1.57 6.56
N PHE A 41 1.06 -2.34 5.85
CA PHE A 41 2.50 -2.31 6.05
C PHE A 41 3.14 -1.04 5.48
N VAL A 42 2.75 -0.64 4.27
CA VAL A 42 3.38 0.47 3.57
C VAL A 42 2.92 1.83 4.12
N PHE A 43 1.65 1.98 4.45
CA PHE A 43 1.14 3.27 4.93
C PHE A 43 0.98 3.29 6.44
N GLY A 44 0.30 2.28 7.00
CA GLY A 44 -0.01 2.24 8.43
C GLY A 44 1.23 2.13 9.30
N ASP A 45 2.02 1.08 9.10
CA ASP A 45 3.17 0.78 9.95
C ASP A 45 4.36 1.70 9.66
N GLN A 46 4.62 2.04 8.39
CA GLN A 46 5.64 3.03 8.03
C GLN A 46 5.39 4.38 8.70
N ARG A 47 4.14 4.89 8.68
CA ARG A 47 3.82 6.17 9.32
C ARG A 47 4.10 6.11 10.81
N LYS A 48 3.61 5.07 11.51
CA LYS A 48 3.86 4.90 12.94
C LYS A 48 5.35 4.82 13.25
N ARG A 49 6.12 4.08 12.46
CA ARG A 49 7.57 3.96 12.62
C ARG A 49 8.27 5.30 12.44
N ASN A 50 7.95 6.06 11.38
CA ASN A 50 8.57 7.36 11.12
C ASN A 50 8.32 8.35 12.27
N TYR A 51 7.10 8.40 12.81
CA TYR A 51 6.80 9.25 13.97
C TYR A 51 7.56 8.79 15.21
N ALA A 52 7.59 7.48 15.48
CA ALA A 52 8.35 6.94 16.60
C ALA A 52 9.85 7.21 16.48
N GLU A 53 10.43 7.08 15.28
CA GLU A 53 11.83 7.39 15.01
C GLU A 53 12.15 8.87 15.18
N PHE A 54 11.25 9.76 14.72
CA PHE A 54 11.39 11.20 14.92
C PHE A 54 11.48 11.54 16.42
N TYR A 55 10.48 11.12 17.20
CA TYR A 55 10.42 11.46 18.63
C TYR A 55 11.43 10.72 19.51
N LYS A 56 12.10 9.68 19.01
CA LYS A 56 13.07 8.90 19.80
C LYS A 56 14.25 9.74 20.30
N ASN A 57 14.74 10.67 19.48
CA ASN A 57 15.88 11.54 19.78
C ASN A 57 15.51 13.02 19.60
N TYR A 58 14.23 13.35 19.59
CA TYR A 58 13.78 14.72 19.38
C TYR A 58 13.94 15.53 20.66
N ASP A 59 14.77 16.56 20.58
CA ASP A 59 14.96 17.56 21.62
C ASP A 59 14.21 18.83 21.22
N ILE A 60 13.18 19.17 22.00
CA ILE A 60 12.26 20.28 21.71
C ILE A 60 12.99 21.61 21.88
N ASP A 61 13.84 21.75 22.90
CA ASP A 61 14.50 23.01 23.21
C ASP A 61 15.50 23.37 22.11
N LYS A 62 16.30 22.38 21.67
CA LYS A 62 17.23 22.55 20.54
C LYS A 62 16.53 22.94 19.23
N GLU A 63 15.38 22.33 18.96
CA GLU A 63 14.62 22.64 17.75
C GLU A 63 13.94 24.01 17.85
N PHE A 64 13.47 24.38 19.05
CA PHE A 64 12.95 25.70 19.35
C PHE A 64 14.01 26.78 19.15
N ASP A 65 15.21 26.62 19.71
CA ASP A 65 16.32 27.57 19.54
C ASP A 65 16.70 27.69 18.06
N ARG A 66 16.70 26.58 17.31
CA ARG A 66 16.92 26.60 15.86
C ARG A 66 15.87 27.41 15.11
N MET A 67 14.60 27.37 15.53
CA MET A 67 13.53 28.16 14.90
C MET A 67 13.55 29.62 15.35
N ARG A 68 13.82 29.87 16.63
CA ARG A 68 13.98 31.18 17.24
C ARG A 68 15.11 31.97 16.58
N ASN A 69 16.26 31.34 16.38
CA ASN A 69 17.43 31.96 15.73
C ASN A 69 17.23 32.20 14.23
N LYS A 70 16.22 31.57 13.62
CA LYS A 70 15.79 31.88 12.24
C LYS A 70 14.81 33.05 12.17
N GLY A 71 14.41 33.64 13.30
CA GLY A 71 13.46 34.75 13.35
C GLY A 71 12.04 34.35 12.95
N LEU A 72 11.66 33.08 13.12
CA LEU A 72 10.30 32.62 12.81
C LEU A 72 9.28 33.06 13.86
N PHE A 73 9.72 33.31 15.10
CA PHE A 73 8.85 33.69 16.20
C PHE A 73 8.78 35.21 16.33
N GLU A 74 7.56 35.74 16.42
CA GLU A 74 7.31 37.14 16.78
C GLU A 74 7.39 37.35 18.29
N SER A 75 7.09 36.31 19.08
CA SER A 75 7.07 36.38 20.54
C SER A 75 8.45 36.25 21.20
N CYS A 76 9.47 35.79 20.47
CA CYS A 76 10.78 35.46 21.02
C CYS A 76 11.88 35.92 20.05
N GLU A 77 12.74 36.83 20.49
CA GLU A 77 13.88 37.32 19.72
C GLU A 77 15.00 36.27 19.63
N PRO A 78 15.82 36.23 18.57
CA PRO A 78 16.98 35.33 18.47
C PRO A 78 17.90 35.44 19.69
N ASP A 79 18.56 34.36 20.09
CA ASP A 79 19.70 34.49 21.00
C ASP A 79 20.84 35.18 20.24
N GLU A 80 21.41 36.24 20.84
CA GLU A 80 22.48 37.09 20.26
C GLU A 80 23.72 36.29 19.82
#